data_AF-A0A8B9IU61-F1
#
_entry.id   AF-A0A8B9IU61-F1
#
_cell.length_a   1.000
_cell.length_b   1.000
_cell.length_c   1.000
_cell.angle_alpha   90.00
_cell.angle_beta   90.00
_cell.angle_gamma   90.00
#
_symmetry.space_group_name_H-M   'P 1'
#
loop_
_entity.id
_entity.type
_entity.pdbx_description
1 polymer ?
#
loop_
_entity_poly.entity_id
_entity_poly.type
_entity_poly.pdbx_seq_one_letter_code
_entity_poly.pdbx_strand_id
1 'polypeptide(L)'
;MELLRRECGLHEHSVLRGFLASSEGKLERLQRDARTAEDAYNTVVRYFGESPKTTPPVRLGRRGRLHPPPLLLQDAEQENEMRKKQEEVMREKLLAQEAKKQEKVSRNKWQQQELIAELRRRQAKDHRPVYEGKDGTIEDIITGTAPAAPGPAPRGPAAPRG
;
A
#
# COMPACT_ATOMS: atom_id res chain seq x y z
N MET A 1 50.36 36.57 19.46
CA MET A 1 51.42 36.49 20.50
C MET A 1 52.48 37.59 20.38
N GLU A 2 52.35 38.51 19.44
CA GLU A 2 53.34 39.59 19.21
C GLU A 2 53.49 40.54 20.40
N LEU A 3 52.39 40.87 21.09
CA LEU A 3 52.44 41.72 22.29
C LEU A 3 53.30 41.08 23.40
N LEU A 4 53.14 39.77 23.64
CA LEU A 4 53.93 39.05 24.65
C LEU A 4 55.40 38.91 24.24
N ARG A 5 55.68 38.73 22.94
CA ARG A 5 57.06 38.73 22.41
C ARG A 5 57.73 40.09 22.59
N ARG A 6 56.99 41.18 22.36
CA ARG A 6 57.46 42.56 22.54
C ARG A 6 57.77 42.86 24.00
N GLU A 7 56.89 42.47 24.92
CA GLU A 7 57.07 42.69 26.35
C GLU A 7 58.24 41.86 26.92
N CYS A 8 58.39 40.60 26.50
CA CYS A 8 59.51 39.74 26.89
C CYS A 8 60.87 40.20 26.35
N GLY A 9 60.88 41.03 25.30
CA GLY A 9 62.11 41.64 24.75
C GLY A 9 62.52 42.93 25.44
N LEU A 10 61.57 43.65 26.06
CA LEU A 10 61.83 44.86 26.84
C LEU A 10 62.20 44.55 28.29
N HIS A 11 61.64 43.48 28.85
CA HIS A 11 61.87 43.05 30.22
C HIS A 11 62.25 41.54 30.23
N GLU A 12 63.41 41.19 30.81
CA GLU A 12 63.87 39.81 30.96
C GLU A 12 62.97 39.02 31.94
N HIS A 13 61.83 38.51 31.45
CA HIS A 13 60.89 37.71 32.23
C HIS A 13 61.04 36.22 31.91
N SER A 14 61.65 35.46 32.83
CA SER A 14 61.87 34.01 32.72
C SER A 14 60.56 33.22 32.50
N VAL A 15 59.48 33.62 33.17
CA VAL A 15 58.15 33.00 33.05
C VAL A 15 57.53 33.23 31.67
N LEU A 16 57.58 34.47 31.15
CA LEU A 16 57.05 34.79 29.81
C LEU A 16 57.84 34.07 28.73
N ARG A 17 59.15 33.93 28.89
CA ARG A 17 60.02 33.20 27.96
C ARG A 17 59.66 31.71 27.91
N GLY A 18 59.44 31.07 29.06
CA GLY A 18 58.98 29.67 29.13
C GLY A 18 57.57 29.47 28.56
N PHE A 19 56.66 30.43 28.79
CA PHE A 19 55.33 30.40 28.20
C PHE A 19 55.36 30.55 26.68
N LEU A 20 56.15 31.50 26.14
CA LEU A 20 56.31 31.69 24.70
C LEU A 20 56.85 30.42 24.04
N ALA A 21 57.91 29.83 24.56
CA ALA A 21 58.50 28.60 24.00
C ALA A 21 57.52 27.41 23.96
N SER A 22 56.65 27.28 24.98
CA SER A 22 55.68 26.17 25.05
C SER A 22 54.37 26.41 24.29
N SER A 23 54.00 27.68 24.08
CA SER A 23 52.75 28.07 23.43
C SER A 23 52.89 28.35 21.94
N GLU A 24 54.08 28.75 21.48
CA GLU A 24 54.33 29.13 20.09
C GLU A 24 54.05 28.00 19.10
N GLY A 25 54.54 26.79 19.38
CA GLY A 25 54.25 25.63 18.53
C GLY A 25 52.77 25.22 18.55
N LYS A 26 52.06 25.44 19.67
CA LYS A 26 50.60 25.20 19.75
C LYS A 26 49.83 26.22 18.94
N LEU A 27 50.25 27.49 19.00
CA LEU A 27 49.64 28.56 18.21
C LEU A 27 49.88 28.36 16.71
N GLU A 28 51.07 27.93 16.30
CA GLU A 28 51.37 27.65 14.90
C GLU A 28 50.49 26.51 14.37
N ARG A 29 50.34 25.42 15.14
CA ARG A 29 49.42 24.33 14.80
C ARG A 29 47.99 24.84 14.68
N LEU A 30 47.50 25.58 15.66
CA LEU A 30 46.16 26.15 15.64
C LEU A 30 45.94 27.06 14.42
N GLN A 31 46.92 27.87 14.03
CA GLN A 31 46.84 28.71 12.84
C GLN A 31 46.82 27.89 11.55
N ARG A 32 47.62 26.81 11.48
CA ARG A 32 47.60 25.89 10.33
C ARG A 32 46.25 25.18 10.23
N ASP A 33 45.71 24.73 11.35
CA ASP A 33 44.40 24.07 11.41
C ASP A 33 43.28 25.04 11.04
N ALA A 34 43.33 26.29 11.52
CA ALA A 34 42.36 27.32 11.15
C ALA A 34 42.37 27.63 9.64
N ARG A 35 43.55 27.74 9.03
CA ARG A 35 43.69 27.91 7.58
C ARG A 35 43.16 26.70 6.81
N THR A 36 43.50 25.50 7.27
CA THR A 36 43.02 24.25 6.65
C THR A 36 41.50 24.13 6.73
N ALA A 37 40.89 24.51 7.85
CA ALA A 37 39.45 24.54 8.03
C ALA A 37 38.79 25.59 7.11
N GLU A 38 39.39 26.77 6.96
CA GLU A 38 38.92 27.80 6.02
C GLU A 38 39.01 27.34 4.57
N ASP A 39 40.11 26.69 4.17
CA ASP A 39 40.29 26.16 2.82
C ASP A 39 39.33 25.01 2.52
N ALA A 40 39.12 24.10 3.48
CA ALA A 40 38.13 23.04 3.38
C ALA A 40 36.72 23.64 3.20
N TYR A 41 36.36 24.63 4.02
CA TYR A 41 35.10 25.36 3.90
C TYR A 41 34.94 25.97 2.50
N ASN A 42 35.93 26.75 2.07
CA ASN A 42 35.94 27.41 0.76
C ASN A 42 35.79 26.41 -0.39
N THR A 43 36.45 25.25 -0.30
CA THR A 43 36.36 24.17 -1.29
C THR A 43 34.94 23.63 -1.38
N VAL A 44 34.30 23.33 -0.24
CA VAL A 44 32.94 22.81 -0.25
C VAL A 44 31.95 23.88 -0.73
N VAL A 45 32.07 25.15 -0.31
CA VAL A 45 31.18 26.23 -0.77
C VAL A 45 31.23 26.36 -2.30
N ARG A 46 32.46 26.36 -2.85
CA ARG A 46 32.69 26.45 -4.30
C ARG A 46 32.18 25.21 -5.04
N TYR A 47 32.33 24.01 -4.46
CA TYR A 47 31.83 22.76 -5.04
C TYR A 47 30.30 22.81 -5.24
N PHE A 48 29.56 23.41 -4.29
CA PHE A 48 28.12 23.60 -4.41
C PHE A 48 27.71 24.85 -5.22
N GLY A 49 28.66 25.53 -5.87
CA GLY A 49 28.41 26.69 -6.73
C GLY A 49 28.08 27.99 -5.98
N GLU A 50 28.26 28.02 -4.65
CA GLU A 50 28.08 29.24 -3.86
C GLU A 50 29.43 29.99 -3.69
N SER A 51 29.35 31.27 -3.31
CA SER A 51 30.55 32.05 -3.02
C SER A 51 30.84 32.06 -1.50
N PRO A 52 32.06 31.72 -1.05
CA PRO A 52 32.41 31.76 0.37
C PRO A 52 32.40 33.18 0.97
N LYS A 53 32.40 34.21 0.13
CA LYS A 53 32.28 35.62 0.56
C LYS A 53 30.85 36.03 0.89
N THR A 54 29.85 35.34 0.35
CA THR A 54 28.42 35.67 0.51
C THR A 54 27.67 34.70 1.43
N THR A 55 28.29 33.58 1.79
CA THR A 55 27.70 32.56 2.66
C THR A 55 28.63 32.34 3.85
N PRO A 56 28.32 32.86 5.05
CA PRO A 56 29.10 32.60 6.26
C PRO A 56 28.89 31.16 6.76
N PRO A 57 29.82 30.59 7.56
CA PRO A 57 29.75 29.18 7.99
C PRO A 57 28.46 28.80 8.70
N VAL A 58 27.92 29.74 9.49
CA VAL A 58 26.64 29.62 10.19
C VAL A 58 25.44 29.54 9.24
N ARG A 59 25.57 30.06 8.01
CA ARG A 59 24.52 30.06 6.97
C ARG A 59 24.58 28.81 6.10
N LEU A 60 25.76 28.20 5.89
CA LEU A 60 25.85 26.88 5.23
C LEU A 60 25.15 25.79 6.04
N GLY A 61 25.21 25.84 7.37
CA GLY A 61 24.45 24.92 8.22
C GLY A 61 22.92 25.09 8.14
N ARG A 62 22.43 26.27 7.68
CA ARG A 62 20.98 26.56 7.57
C ARG A 62 20.41 26.38 6.16
N ARG A 63 21.26 26.42 5.13
CA ARG A 63 20.85 26.29 3.72
C ARG A 63 21.17 24.86 3.30
N GLY A 64 20.19 23.96 3.43
CA GLY A 64 20.32 22.51 3.17
C GLY A 64 20.77 22.14 1.75
N ARG A 65 22.02 22.43 1.40
CA ARG A 65 22.67 22.01 0.14
C ARG A 65 23.97 21.23 0.38
N LEU A 66 24.71 21.49 1.47
CA LEU A 66 25.95 20.74 1.76
C LEU A 66 25.72 19.40 2.47
N HIS A 67 24.69 19.31 3.31
CA HIS A 67 24.26 18.11 3.99
C HIS A 67 22.75 18.05 3.85
N PRO A 68 22.16 17.12 3.08
CA PRO A 68 20.86 16.61 3.50
C PRO A 68 21.06 16.13 4.95
N PRO A 69 20.35 16.70 5.94
CA PRO A 69 20.36 16.15 7.28
C PRO A 69 20.01 14.66 7.15
N PRO A 70 20.78 13.73 7.74
CA PRO A 70 20.41 12.31 7.79
C PRO A 70 18.96 12.12 8.25
N LEU A 71 18.47 13.06 9.05
CA LEU A 71 17.09 13.18 9.52
C LEU A 71 16.05 13.30 8.38
N LEU A 72 16.30 14.04 7.30
CA LEU A 72 15.31 14.17 6.21
C LEU A 72 15.21 12.92 5.33
N LEU A 73 16.32 12.20 5.16
CA LEU A 73 16.33 10.92 4.46
C LEU A 73 15.72 9.83 5.33
N GLN A 74 16.02 9.79 6.63
CA GLN A 74 15.37 8.90 7.59
C GLN A 74 13.86 9.18 7.73
N ASP A 75 13.44 10.44 7.77
CA ASP A 75 12.02 10.82 7.83
C ASP A 75 11.30 10.39 6.55
N ALA A 76 11.91 10.59 5.38
CA ALA A 76 11.36 10.13 4.10
C ALA A 76 11.31 8.59 3.99
N GLU A 77 12.30 7.89 4.55
CA GLU A 77 12.31 6.43 4.65
C GLU A 77 11.21 5.93 5.60
N GLN A 78 11.03 6.53 6.78
CA GLN A 78 9.96 6.19 7.72
C GLN A 78 8.57 6.47 7.14
N GLU A 79 8.40 7.59 6.42
CA GLU A 79 7.14 7.91 5.77
C GLU A 79 6.79 6.89 4.67
N ASN A 80 7.79 6.46 3.88
CA ASN A 80 7.62 5.42 2.88
C ASN A 80 7.32 4.04 3.50
N GLU A 81 7.98 3.68 4.60
CA GLU A 81 7.67 2.43 5.31
C GLU A 81 6.26 2.43 5.88
N MET A 82 5.80 3.56 6.45
CA MET A 82 4.45 3.68 6.99
C MET A 82 3.39 3.62 5.89
N ARG A 83 3.62 4.29 4.74
CA ARG A 83 2.76 4.16 3.56
C ARG A 83 2.69 2.72 3.07
N LYS A 84 3.83 2.03 2.96
CA LYS A 84 3.89 0.63 2.52
C LYS A 84 3.14 -0.31 3.46
N LYS A 85 3.28 -0.14 4.78
CA LYS A 85 2.51 -0.91 5.78
C LYS A 85 1.01 -0.65 5.68
N GLN A 86 0.59 0.60 5.49
CA GLN A 86 -0.84 0.91 5.31
C GLN A 86 -1.40 0.30 4.03
N GLU A 87 -0.63 0.33 2.94
CA GLU A 87 -0.99 -0.29 1.67
C GLU A 87 -1.09 -1.82 1.79
N GLU A 88 -0.15 -2.48 2.47
CA GLU A 88 -0.19 -3.91 2.76
C GLU A 88 -1.41 -4.28 3.62
N VAL A 89 -1.69 -3.53 4.69
CA VAL A 89 -2.88 -3.75 5.53
C VAL A 89 -4.17 -3.56 4.72
N MET A 90 -4.22 -2.59 3.81
CA MET A 90 -5.39 -2.34 2.97
C MET A 90 -5.56 -3.43 1.91
N ARG A 91 -4.45 -3.89 1.32
CA ARG A 91 -4.41 -5.00 0.35
C ARG A 91 -4.80 -6.32 1.01
N GLU A 92 -4.34 -6.61 2.21
CA GLU A 92 -4.70 -7.80 2.98
C GLU A 92 -6.20 -7.79 3.34
N LYS A 93 -6.74 -6.63 3.74
CA LYS A 93 -8.19 -6.47 3.98
C LYS A 93 -9.02 -6.74 2.73
N LEU A 94 -8.58 -6.29 1.56
CA LEU A 94 -9.25 -6.56 0.29
C LEU A 94 -9.20 -8.05 -0.06
N LEU A 95 -8.03 -8.70 0.07
CA LEU A 95 -7.87 -10.14 -0.16
C LEU A 95 -8.71 -10.97 0.81
N ALA A 96 -8.75 -10.60 2.09
CA ALA A 96 -9.60 -11.26 3.08
C ALA A 96 -11.11 -11.07 2.79
N GLN A 97 -11.51 -9.90 2.27
CA GLN A 97 -12.87 -9.64 1.84
C GLN A 97 -13.25 -10.47 0.61
N GLU A 98 -12.33 -10.61 -0.35
CA GLU A 98 -12.50 -11.43 -1.54
C GLU A 98 -12.58 -12.91 -1.19
N ALA A 99 -11.70 -13.40 -0.31
CA ALA A 99 -11.74 -14.76 0.21
C ALA A 99 -13.06 -15.07 0.93
N LYS A 100 -13.56 -14.15 1.79
CA LYS A 100 -14.87 -14.31 2.45
C LYS A 100 -16.04 -14.33 1.46
N LYS A 101 -15.99 -13.54 0.39
CA LYS A 101 -17.00 -13.58 -0.67
C LYS A 101 -16.94 -14.91 -1.42
N GLN A 102 -15.75 -15.38 -1.76
CA GLN A 102 -15.54 -16.63 -2.47
C GLN A 102 -15.92 -17.85 -1.63
N GLU A 103 -15.62 -17.83 -0.32
CA GLU A 103 -16.04 -18.85 0.64
C GLU A 103 -17.57 -18.93 0.75
N LYS A 104 -18.26 -17.78 0.87
CA LYS A 104 -19.73 -17.73 0.87
C LYS A 104 -20.31 -18.32 -0.42
N VAL A 105 -19.76 -17.97 -1.58
CA VAL A 105 -20.20 -18.53 -2.87
C VAL A 105 -19.95 -20.04 -2.94
N SER A 106 -18.78 -20.50 -2.49
CA SER A 106 -18.44 -21.93 -2.44
C SER A 106 -19.35 -22.73 -1.52
N ARG A 107 -19.65 -22.19 -0.33
CA ARG A 107 -20.56 -22.79 0.65
C ARG A 107 -21.99 -22.89 0.12
N ASN A 108 -22.48 -21.85 -0.56
CA ASN A 108 -23.78 -21.87 -1.21
C ASN A 108 -23.85 -22.91 -2.34
N LYS A 109 -22.78 -23.04 -3.14
CA LYS A 109 -22.68 -24.09 -4.18
C LYS A 109 -22.68 -25.49 -3.59
N TRP A 110 -21.97 -25.71 -2.47
CA TRP A 110 -21.97 -26.97 -1.73
C TRP A 110 -23.35 -27.33 -1.19
N GLN A 111 -24.03 -26.38 -0.55
CA GLN A 111 -25.41 -26.56 -0.07
C GLN A 111 -26.37 -26.90 -1.22
N GLN A 112 -26.20 -26.25 -2.38
CA GLN A 112 -27.01 -26.55 -3.56
C GLN A 112 -26.72 -27.96 -4.11
N GLN A 113 -25.46 -28.40 -4.11
CA GLN A 113 -25.10 -29.77 -4.49
C GLN A 113 -25.68 -30.83 -3.53
N GLU A 114 -25.66 -30.59 -2.22
CA GLU A 114 -26.30 -31.49 -1.25
C GLU A 114 -27.81 -31.58 -1.46
N LEU A 115 -28.49 -30.45 -1.68
CA LEU A 115 -29.91 -30.44 -1.96
C LEU A 115 -30.25 -31.23 -3.24
N ILE A 116 -29.44 -31.08 -4.30
CA ILE A 116 -29.59 -31.84 -5.54
C ILE A 116 -29.37 -33.34 -5.29
N ALA A 117 -28.35 -33.71 -4.50
CA ALA A 117 -28.06 -35.11 -4.18
C ALA A 117 -29.18 -35.76 -3.36
N GLU A 118 -29.74 -35.04 -2.38
CA GLU A 118 -30.87 -35.49 -1.57
C GLU A 118 -32.15 -35.63 -2.40
N LEU A 119 -32.45 -34.68 -3.29
CA LEU A 119 -33.56 -34.79 -4.24
C LEU A 119 -33.40 -35.98 -5.19
N ARG A 120 -32.18 -36.24 -5.68
CA ARG A 120 -31.88 -37.43 -6.49
C ARG A 120 -32.05 -38.74 -5.71
N ARG A 121 -31.66 -38.80 -4.43
CA ARG A 121 -31.88 -39.96 -3.57
C ARG A 121 -33.37 -40.20 -3.31
N ARG A 122 -34.15 -39.14 -3.13
CA ARG A 122 -35.61 -39.22 -2.95
C ARG A 122 -36.31 -39.64 -4.23
N GLN A 123 -35.95 -39.06 -5.38
CA GLN A 123 -36.43 -39.51 -6.69
C GLN A 123 -36.06 -40.98 -6.98
N ALA A 124 -34.87 -41.44 -6.60
CA ALA A 124 -34.49 -42.84 -6.74
C ALA A 124 -35.24 -43.78 -5.78
N LYS A 125 -35.73 -43.28 -4.65
CA LYS A 125 -36.57 -44.03 -3.68
C LYS A 125 -38.05 -44.05 -4.07
N ASP A 126 -38.55 -42.99 -4.68
CA ASP A 126 -39.92 -42.88 -5.21
C ASP A 126 -40.06 -43.47 -6.62
N HIS A 127 -38.98 -43.66 -7.37
CA HIS A 127 -38.98 -44.43 -8.62
C HIS A 127 -38.94 -45.94 -8.34
N ARG A 128 -39.83 -46.40 -7.45
CA ARG A 128 -40.33 -47.78 -7.51
C ARG A 128 -41.40 -47.75 -8.60
N PRO A 129 -41.24 -48.45 -9.74
CA PRO A 129 -42.30 -48.52 -10.74
C PRO A 129 -43.48 -49.27 -10.13
N VAL A 130 -44.41 -48.52 -9.53
CA VAL A 130 -45.70 -49.00 -9.07
C VAL A 130 -46.74 -48.11 -9.73
N TYR A 131 -47.16 -48.51 -10.92
CA TYR A 131 -48.58 -48.57 -11.21
C TYR A 131 -48.81 -49.55 -12.36
N GLU A 132 -48.96 -50.82 -11.99
CA GLU A 132 -49.72 -51.77 -12.78
C GLU A 132 -51.18 -51.35 -12.66
N GLY A 133 -51.82 -51.07 -13.80
CA GLY A 133 -53.24 -50.81 -13.86
C GLY A 133 -53.58 -49.50 -14.53
N LYS A 134 -54.10 -49.58 -15.74
CA LYS A 134 -55.45 -49.11 -16.10
C LYS A 134 -55.47 -48.69 -17.56
N ASP A 135 -56.38 -49.38 -18.25
CA ASP A 135 -57.27 -48.82 -19.25
C ASP A 135 -56.60 -48.17 -20.46
N GLY A 136 -56.62 -48.92 -21.57
CA GLY A 136 -56.15 -48.57 -22.91
C GLY A 136 -56.81 -47.36 -23.56
N THR A 137 -57.25 -46.38 -22.79
CA THR A 137 -57.70 -45.06 -23.27
C THR A 137 -56.55 -44.32 -23.97
N ILE A 138 -55.31 -44.51 -23.53
CA ILE A 138 -54.13 -43.96 -24.24
C ILE A 138 -53.92 -44.69 -25.57
N GLU A 139 -54.18 -46.01 -25.63
CA GLU A 139 -54.11 -46.79 -26.87
C GLU A 139 -55.21 -46.38 -27.87
N ASP A 140 -56.39 -46.00 -27.38
CA ASP A 140 -57.51 -45.50 -28.21
C ASP A 140 -57.25 -44.11 -28.81
N ILE A 141 -56.59 -43.21 -28.06
CA ILE A 141 -56.24 -41.86 -28.56
C ILE A 141 -55.21 -41.94 -29.70
N ILE A 142 -54.30 -42.91 -29.64
CA ILE A 142 -53.21 -43.06 -30.61
C ILE A 142 -53.71 -43.70 -31.93
N THR A 143 -54.78 -44.50 -31.91
CA THR A 143 -55.16 -45.37 -33.03
C THR A 143 -56.21 -44.78 -34.00
N GLY A 144 -56.71 -43.56 -33.77
CA GLY A 144 -57.29 -42.73 -34.84
C GLY A 144 -58.49 -43.33 -35.61
N THR A 145 -59.46 -43.94 -34.94
CA THR A 145 -60.71 -44.40 -35.57
C THR A 145 -61.92 -43.62 -35.04
N ALA A 146 -62.36 -42.61 -35.79
CA ALA A 146 -63.65 -41.96 -35.58
C ALA A 146 -64.81 -42.92 -35.92
N PRO A 147 -66.00 -42.71 -35.33
CA PRO A 147 -67.16 -42.60 -36.22
C PRO A 147 -68.15 -41.48 -35.85
N ALA A 148 -68.62 -40.83 -36.92
CA ALA A 148 -69.99 -40.45 -37.24
C ALA A 148 -70.83 -39.58 -36.26
N ALA A 149 -70.98 -38.32 -36.70
CA ALA A 149 -72.05 -37.33 -36.53
C ALA A 149 -73.51 -37.88 -36.38
N PRO A 150 -74.54 -37.10 -35.93
CA PRO A 150 -74.75 -35.68 -36.21
C PRO A 150 -75.28 -34.81 -35.04
N GLY A 151 -75.33 -33.48 -35.28
CA GLY A 151 -75.57 -32.41 -34.29
C GLY A 151 -77.03 -32.21 -33.86
N PRO A 152 -77.53 -30.97 -33.61
CA PRO A 152 -76.92 -29.64 -33.73
C PRO A 152 -76.83 -28.87 -32.39
N ALA A 153 -75.98 -27.84 -32.36
CA ALA A 153 -76.00 -26.82 -31.32
C ALA A 153 -77.03 -25.71 -31.67
N PRO A 154 -77.72 -25.10 -30.70
CA PRO A 154 -78.14 -23.72 -30.84
C PRO A 154 -77.12 -22.82 -30.16
N ARG A 155 -76.43 -22.00 -30.97
CA ARG A 155 -75.68 -20.82 -30.50
C ARG A 155 -76.69 -19.77 -30.07
N GLY A 156 -76.67 -19.35 -28.81
CA GLY A 156 -77.32 -18.11 -28.37
C GLY A 156 -76.25 -17.04 -28.14
N PRO A 157 -76.26 -15.90 -28.84
CA PRO A 157 -75.53 -14.73 -28.41
C PRO A 157 -76.44 -13.80 -27.58
N ALA A 158 -75.81 -13.17 -26.60
CA ALA A 158 -76.05 -11.79 -26.17
C ALA A 158 -77.50 -11.35 -25.82
N ALA A 159 -77.67 -11.02 -24.54
CA ALA A 159 -78.73 -10.15 -24.05
C ALA A 159 -78.77 -8.81 -24.82
N PRO A 160 -79.96 -8.18 -24.87
CA PRO A 160 -80.01 -6.77 -24.50
C PRO A 160 -81.21 -6.39 -23.62
N ARG A 161 -80.90 -5.51 -22.65
CA ARG A 161 -81.61 -4.30 -22.20
C ARG A 161 -83.14 -4.32 -22.05
N GLY A 162 -83.57 -3.98 -20.84
CA GLY A 162 -84.91 -3.52 -20.46
C GLY A 162 -84.98 -3.34 -18.96
#